data_AF-A0A1B6H7U6-F1
#
_entry.id   AF-A0A1B6H7U6-F1
#
_cell.length_a   1.000
_cell.length_b   1.000
_cell.length_c   1.000
_cell.angle_alpha   90.00
_cell.angle_beta   90.00
_cell.angle_gamma   90.00
#
_symmetry.space_group_name_H-M   'P 1'
#
loop_
_entity.id
_entity.type
_entity.pdbx_description
1 polymer ?
#
loop_
_entity_poly.entity_id
_entity_poly.type
_entity_poly.pdbx_seq_one_letter_code
_entity_poly.pdbx_strand_id
1 'polypeptide(L)'
;SVANDLESACYSFLQSLSLSLDECCPLVTKTKTISRPRRAKNWYTPFLGKLRLLLDLSHQKSKNDPSLLQNHRRIKKFYKEQIDIAKRNANDKYILESRNSCKAAWNVINAETGRSLKNNCQSKLPFSADDFNNHFVNICNNVNSSNDNVNSSNDNVNSSND
;
A
#
# COMPACT_ATOMS: atom_id res chain seq x y z
N SER A 1 45.49 -38.68 29.28
CA SER A 1 44.14 -38.13 29.12
C SER A 1 44.21 -36.68 28.64
N VAL A 2 44.68 -36.45 27.42
CA VAL A 2 44.86 -35.09 26.84
C VAL A 2 43.55 -34.61 26.18
N ALA A 3 42.73 -35.54 25.69
CA ALA A 3 41.42 -35.25 25.11
C ALA A 3 40.46 -34.61 26.13
N ASN A 4 40.45 -35.11 27.38
CA ASN A 4 39.57 -34.59 28.43
C ASN A 4 39.96 -33.16 28.87
N ASP A 5 41.25 -32.82 28.78
CA ASP A 5 41.75 -31.48 29.13
C ASP A 5 41.39 -30.45 28.05
N LEU A 6 41.50 -30.84 26.77
CA LEU A 6 41.06 -30.02 25.65
C LEU A 6 39.54 -29.80 25.67
N GLU A 7 38.76 -30.84 25.97
CA GLU A 7 37.30 -30.74 26.07
C GLU A 7 36.87 -29.79 27.19
N SER A 8 37.55 -29.88 28.35
CA SER A 8 37.31 -28.97 29.49
C SER A 8 37.69 -27.52 29.17
N ALA A 9 38.79 -27.29 28.46
CA ALA A 9 39.21 -25.96 28.01
C ALA A 9 38.21 -25.37 27.00
N CYS A 10 37.75 -26.16 26.03
CA CYS A 10 36.73 -25.74 25.07
C CYS A 10 35.41 -25.39 25.76
N TYR A 11 34.98 -26.20 26.73
CA TYR A 11 33.75 -25.94 27.49
C TYR A 11 33.84 -24.63 28.27
N SER A 12 34.95 -24.41 28.96
CA SER A 12 35.21 -23.18 29.74
C SER A 12 35.23 -21.93 28.85
N PHE A 13 35.82 -22.05 27.65
CA PHE A 13 35.82 -20.98 26.66
C PHE A 13 34.41 -20.66 26.15
N LEU A 14 33.64 -21.68 25.76
CA LEU A 14 32.27 -21.49 25.27
C LEU A 14 31.37 -20.89 26.35
N GLN A 15 31.57 -21.28 27.60
CA GLN A 15 30.82 -20.72 28.72
C GLN A 15 31.15 -19.24 28.95
N SER A 16 32.43 -18.87 28.89
CA SER A 16 32.87 -17.48 28.98
C SER A 16 32.31 -16.63 27.82
N LEU A 17 32.31 -17.20 26.62
CA LEU A 17 31.75 -16.55 25.45
C LEU A 17 30.22 -16.35 25.59
N SER A 18 29.50 -17.37 26.05
CA SER A 18 28.04 -17.27 26.27
C SER A 18 27.69 -16.17 27.27
N LEU A 19 28.40 -16.11 28.41
CA LEU A 19 28.20 -15.07 29.41
C LEU A 19 28.46 -13.67 28.83
N SER A 20 29.55 -13.51 28.07
CA SER A 20 29.85 -12.23 27.44
C SER A 20 28.80 -11.81 26.39
N LEU A 21 28.21 -12.79 25.69
CA LEU A 21 27.15 -12.53 24.71
C LEU A 21 25.84 -12.18 25.41
N ASP A 22 25.51 -12.82 26.53
CA ASP A 22 24.30 -12.48 27.29
C ASP A 22 24.39 -11.07 27.92
N GLU A 23 25.58 -10.66 28.37
CA GLU A 23 25.82 -9.31 28.91
C GLU A 23 25.87 -8.23 27.81
N CYS A 24 26.58 -8.48 26.71
CA CYS A 24 26.76 -7.49 25.64
C CYS A 24 25.57 -7.45 24.66
N CYS A 25 24.85 -8.56 24.50
CA CYS A 25 23.76 -8.74 23.55
C CYS A 25 22.51 -9.27 24.26
N PRO A 26 21.93 -8.55 25.25
CA PRO A 26 20.75 -9.01 25.95
C PRO A 26 19.66 -9.32 24.93
N LEU A 27 19.25 -10.59 24.90
CA LEU A 27 18.18 -11.08 24.02
C LEU A 27 16.88 -10.41 24.44
N VAL A 28 16.62 -9.23 23.88
CA VAL A 28 15.33 -8.57 24.03
C VAL A 28 14.32 -9.42 23.29
N THR A 29 13.65 -10.32 24.02
CA THR A 29 12.42 -10.96 23.55
C THR A 29 11.37 -9.87 23.49
N LYS A 30 11.36 -9.13 22.39
CA LYS A 30 10.23 -8.27 22.06
C LYS A 30 9.03 -9.21 22.02
N THR A 31 8.17 -9.14 23.05
CA THR A 31 6.82 -9.67 22.98
C THR A 31 6.23 -9.04 21.74
N LYS A 32 6.18 -9.79 20.64
CA LYS A 32 5.52 -9.34 19.43
C LYS A 32 4.09 -9.11 19.86
N THR A 33 3.72 -7.85 20.10
CA THR A 33 2.33 -7.46 19.99
C THR A 33 1.88 -8.09 18.69
N ILE A 34 0.82 -8.91 18.76
CA ILE A 34 0.29 -9.63 17.61
C ILE A 34 -0.25 -8.54 16.67
N SER A 35 0.65 -7.92 15.91
CA SER A 35 0.29 -7.08 14.79
C SER A 35 -0.51 -8.00 13.89
N ARG A 36 -1.73 -7.57 13.51
CA ARG A 36 -2.58 -8.29 12.56
C ARG A 36 -1.69 -9.00 11.55
N PRO A 37 -1.81 -10.33 11.38
CA PRO A 37 -0.88 -11.08 10.55
C PRO A 37 -0.75 -10.33 9.24
N ARG A 38 0.44 -9.80 8.96
CA ARG A 38 0.72 -9.20 7.67
C ARG A 38 0.33 -10.29 6.70
N ARG A 39 -0.70 -10.04 5.87
CA ARG A 39 -1.18 -11.04 4.92
C ARG A 39 0.07 -11.56 4.22
N ALA A 40 0.38 -12.84 4.45
CA ALA A 40 1.54 -13.45 3.83
C ALA A 40 1.42 -13.15 2.32
N LYS A 41 2.52 -12.74 1.69
CA LYS A 41 2.53 -12.44 0.25
C LYS A 41 2.13 -13.71 -0.48
N ASN A 42 0.85 -13.82 -0.81
CA ASN A 42 0.19 -14.96 -1.43
C ASN A 42 0.73 -15.26 -2.84
N TRP A 43 1.51 -14.35 -3.41
CA TRP A 43 2.18 -14.51 -4.70
C TRP A 43 3.59 -15.07 -4.62
N TYR A 44 4.26 -15.11 -3.45
CA TYR A 44 5.65 -15.57 -3.38
C TYR A 44 5.73 -17.10 -3.31
N THR A 45 6.33 -17.72 -4.33
CA THR A 45 6.39 -19.17 -4.47
C THR A 45 7.78 -19.74 -4.15
N PRO A 46 7.89 -21.04 -3.79
CA PRO A 46 9.19 -21.69 -3.61
C PRO A 46 10.10 -21.62 -4.86
N PHE A 47 9.49 -21.59 -6.05
CA PHE A 47 10.20 -21.41 -7.31
C PHE A 47 10.91 -20.05 -7.40
N LEU A 48 10.23 -18.96 -7.00
CA LEU A 48 10.85 -17.63 -6.90
C LEU A 48 11.99 -17.62 -5.89
N GLY A 49 11.89 -18.40 -4.81
CA GLY A 49 12.99 -18.62 -3.85
C GLY A 49 14.22 -19.23 -4.51
N LYS A 50 14.04 -20.29 -5.31
CA LYS A 50 15.14 -20.92 -6.08
C LYS A 50 15.76 -19.95 -7.08
N LEU A 51 14.94 -19.18 -7.80
CA LEU A 51 15.45 -18.16 -8.73
C LEU A 51 16.19 -17.04 -8.03
N ARG A 52 15.74 -16.63 -6.83
CA ARG A 52 16.43 -15.63 -6.02
C ARG A 52 17.83 -16.11 -5.63
N LEU A 53 17.94 -17.37 -5.18
CA LEU A 53 19.23 -17.98 -4.88
C LEU A 53 20.14 -18.03 -6.11
N LEU A 54 19.60 -18.45 -7.26
CA LEU A 54 20.36 -18.46 -8.52
C LEU A 54 20.83 -17.06 -8.91
N LEU A 55 19.99 -16.05 -8.74
CA LEU A 55 20.34 -14.66 -9.00
C LEU A 55 21.50 -14.19 -8.11
N ASP A 56 21.46 -14.52 -6.82
CA ASP A 56 22.52 -14.16 -5.87
C ASP A 56 23.85 -14.87 -6.19
N LEU A 57 23.81 -16.16 -6.51
CA LEU A 57 24.99 -16.91 -6.96
C LEU A 57 25.56 -16.35 -8.28
N SER A 58 24.69 -16.03 -9.24
CA SER A 58 25.13 -15.45 -10.52
C SER A 58 25.78 -14.08 -10.35
N HIS A 59 25.29 -13.27 -9.39
CA HIS A 59 25.87 -11.97 -9.08
C HIS A 59 27.29 -12.13 -8.53
N GLN A 60 27.49 -13.04 -7.57
CA GLN A 60 28.81 -13.35 -7.03
C GLN A 60 29.78 -13.84 -8.11
N LYS A 61 29.34 -14.77 -8.96
CA LYS A 61 30.18 -15.28 -10.06
C LYS A 61 30.52 -14.21 -11.10
N SER A 62 29.57 -13.35 -11.45
CA SER A 62 29.79 -12.26 -12.43
C SER A 62 30.72 -11.16 -11.95
N LYS A 63 30.92 -11.02 -10.63
CA LYS A 63 31.94 -10.11 -10.08
C LYS A 63 33.36 -10.63 -10.31
N ASN A 64 33.54 -11.95 -10.25
CA ASN A 64 34.85 -12.59 -10.40
C ASN A 64 35.19 -12.86 -11.86
N ASP A 65 34.17 -13.08 -12.70
CA ASP A 65 34.32 -13.35 -14.12
C ASP A 65 33.38 -12.45 -14.94
N PRO A 66 33.92 -11.39 -15.60
CA PRO A 66 33.15 -10.49 -16.43
C PRO A 66 32.39 -11.17 -17.59
N SER A 67 32.86 -12.34 -18.07
CA SER A 67 32.19 -13.07 -19.15
C SER A 67 30.79 -13.55 -18.75
N LEU A 68 30.56 -13.74 -17.44
CA LEU A 68 29.28 -14.19 -16.89
C LEU A 68 28.28 -13.05 -16.67
N LEU A 69 28.66 -11.78 -16.89
CA LEU A 69 27.79 -10.63 -16.67
C LEU A 69 26.52 -10.70 -17.53
N GLN A 70 26.64 -11.17 -18.78
CA GLN A 70 25.50 -11.31 -19.66
C GLN A 70 24.50 -12.37 -19.15
N ASN A 71 25.00 -13.47 -18.59
CA ASN A 71 24.17 -14.50 -17.99
C ASN A 71 23.48 -13.97 -16.72
N HIS A 72 24.18 -13.22 -15.88
CA HIS A 72 23.58 -12.56 -14.71
C HIS A 72 22.44 -11.62 -15.14
N ARG A 73 22.63 -10.80 -16.19
CA ARG A 73 21.59 -9.92 -16.73
C ARG A 73 20.36 -10.70 -17.18
N ARG A 74 20.55 -11.83 -17.87
CA ARG A 74 19.45 -12.73 -18.29
C ARG A 74 18.69 -13.30 -17.10
N ILE A 75 19.40 -13.82 -16.09
CA ILE A 75 18.77 -14.36 -14.87
C ILE A 75 18.00 -13.27 -14.13
N LYS A 76 18.57 -12.06 -14.01
CA LYS A 76 17.91 -10.91 -13.38
C LYS A 76 16.63 -10.50 -14.11
N LYS A 77 16.67 -10.48 -15.45
CA LYS A 77 15.48 -10.20 -16.28
C LYS A 77 14.42 -11.27 -16.06
N PHE A 78 14.78 -12.54 -16.18
CA PHE A 78 13.87 -13.66 -15.99
C PHE A 78 13.24 -13.66 -14.59
N TYR A 79 14.01 -13.39 -13.54
CA TYR A 79 13.48 -13.30 -12.17
C TYR A 79 12.41 -12.22 -12.02
N LYS A 80 12.62 -11.04 -12.64
CA LYS A 80 11.61 -9.96 -12.64
C LYS A 80 10.32 -10.39 -13.36
N GLU A 81 10.45 -10.98 -14.54
CA GLU A 81 9.30 -11.48 -15.31
C GLU A 81 8.50 -12.51 -14.50
N GLN A 82 9.18 -13.44 -13.81
CA GLN A 82 8.52 -14.44 -12.98
C GLN A 82 7.84 -13.83 -11.74
N ILE A 83 8.38 -12.76 -11.16
CA ILE A 83 7.68 -12.00 -10.11
C ILE A 83 6.38 -11.41 -10.65
N ASP A 84 6.42 -10.77 -11.82
CA ASP A 84 5.27 -10.09 -12.39
C ASP A 84 4.16 -11.09 -12.74
N ILE A 85 4.52 -12.25 -13.31
CA ILE A 85 3.61 -13.38 -13.54
C ILE A 85 3.00 -13.86 -12.23
N ALA A 86 3.82 -14.10 -11.20
CA ALA A 86 3.32 -14.63 -9.93
C ALA A 86 2.34 -13.66 -9.23
N LYS A 87 2.63 -12.35 -9.28
CA LYS A 87 1.72 -11.32 -8.76
C LYS A 87 0.40 -11.29 -9.53
N ARG A 88 0.46 -11.31 -10.87
CA ARG A 88 -0.74 -11.33 -11.72
C ARG A 88 -1.61 -12.54 -11.39
N ASN A 89 -1.02 -13.73 -11.39
CA ASN A 89 -1.73 -14.98 -11.08
C ASN A 89 -2.36 -14.96 -9.69
N ALA A 90 -1.69 -14.39 -8.68
CA ALA A 90 -2.26 -14.26 -7.34
C ALA A 90 -3.44 -13.29 -7.29
N ASN A 91 -3.37 -12.18 -8.02
CA ASN A 91 -4.47 -11.22 -8.12
C ASN A 91 -5.66 -11.83 -8.89
N ASP A 92 -5.40 -12.52 -10.01
CA ASP A 92 -6.43 -13.21 -10.80
C ASP A 92 -7.14 -14.26 -9.95
N LYS A 93 -6.37 -15.10 -9.26
CA LYS A 93 -6.89 -16.10 -8.32
C LYS A 93 -7.76 -15.44 -7.24
N TYR A 94 -7.28 -14.36 -6.62
CA TYR A 94 -8.03 -13.63 -5.59
C TYR A 94 -9.35 -13.06 -6.12
N ILE A 95 -9.38 -12.54 -7.35
CA ILE A 95 -10.61 -12.00 -7.95
C ILE A 95 -11.60 -13.13 -8.27
N LEU A 96 -11.12 -14.23 -8.88
CA LEU A 96 -11.94 -15.37 -9.29
C LEU A 96 -12.52 -16.14 -8.10
N GLU A 97 -11.75 -16.30 -7.01
CA GLU A 97 -12.21 -17.00 -5.80
C GLU A 97 -13.10 -16.12 -4.90
N SER A 98 -13.21 -14.82 -5.20
CA SER A 98 -14.00 -13.91 -4.37
C SER A 98 -15.51 -14.03 -4.64
N ARG A 99 -16.31 -13.92 -3.58
CA ARG A 99 -17.78 -13.86 -3.70
C ARG A 99 -18.27 -12.64 -4.50
N ASN A 100 -17.48 -11.57 -4.53
CA ASN A 100 -17.78 -10.34 -5.28
C ASN A 100 -16.53 -9.90 -6.05
N SER A 101 -16.44 -10.35 -7.30
CA SER A 101 -15.30 -10.11 -8.21
C SER A 101 -15.05 -8.64 -8.48
N CYS A 102 -16.12 -7.85 -8.70
CA CYS A 102 -16.00 -6.42 -8.94
C CYS A 102 -15.33 -5.70 -7.75
N LYS A 103 -15.79 -5.97 -6.52
CA LYS A 103 -15.20 -5.39 -5.31
C LYS A 103 -13.77 -5.87 -5.10
N ALA A 104 -13.48 -7.15 -5.37
CA ALA A 104 -12.13 -7.69 -5.28
C ALA A 104 -11.16 -7.01 -6.28
N ALA A 105 -11.58 -6.86 -7.53
CA ALA A 105 -10.81 -6.16 -8.57
C ALA A 105 -10.57 -4.69 -8.18
N TRP A 106 -11.61 -3.99 -7.70
CA TRP A 106 -11.47 -2.61 -7.23
C TRP A 106 -10.48 -2.48 -6.06
N ASN A 107 -10.50 -3.44 -5.13
CA ASN A 107 -9.55 -3.49 -4.04
C ASN A 107 -8.10 -3.69 -4.52
N VAL A 108 -7.89 -4.55 -5.53
CA VAL A 108 -6.56 -4.74 -6.15
C VAL A 108 -6.09 -3.42 -6.79
N ILE A 109 -6.95 -2.76 -7.58
CA ILE A 109 -6.62 -1.48 -8.22
C ILE A 109 -6.24 -0.43 -7.17
N ASN A 110 -7.03 -0.28 -6.11
CA ASN A 110 -6.75 0.69 -5.04
C ASN A 110 -5.46 0.38 -4.29
N ALA A 111 -5.14 -0.91 -4.10
CA ALA A 111 -3.90 -1.33 -3.46
C ALA A 111 -2.66 -1.00 -4.32
N GLU A 112 -2.73 -1.22 -5.64
CA GLU A 112 -1.62 -0.98 -6.57
C GLU A 112 -1.44 0.49 -6.92
N THR A 113 -2.53 1.27 -7.03
CA THR A 113 -2.45 2.71 -7.30
C THR A 113 -2.13 3.56 -6.07
N GLY A 114 -1.99 2.95 -4.89
CA GLY A 114 -1.72 3.68 -3.65
C GLY A 114 -2.91 4.52 -3.16
N ARG A 115 -4.10 4.38 -3.76
CA ARG A 115 -5.38 4.90 -3.26
C ARG A 115 -5.89 4.10 -2.06
N SER A 116 -4.96 3.67 -1.20
CA SER A 116 -5.34 3.21 0.12
C SER A 116 -6.06 4.39 0.77
N LEU A 117 -7.28 4.16 1.23
CA LEU A 117 -8.03 5.03 2.14
C LEU A 117 -7.18 5.21 3.40
N LYS A 118 -6.10 5.99 3.29
CA LYS A 118 -5.34 6.50 4.41
C LYS A 118 -6.29 7.46 5.08
N ASN A 119 -6.96 6.96 6.11
CA ASN A 119 -7.62 7.68 7.18
C ASN A 119 -8.55 8.81 6.74
N ASN A 120 -9.85 8.56 6.86
CA ASN A 120 -10.82 9.57 7.28
C ASN A 120 -10.78 10.93 6.57
N CYS A 121 -11.16 10.97 5.30
CA CYS A 121 -11.98 12.08 4.82
C CYS A 121 -13.46 11.67 4.93
N GLN A 122 -13.90 11.28 6.12
CA GLN A 122 -15.21 11.74 6.59
C GLN A 122 -15.03 13.20 7.03
N SER A 123 -14.57 14.07 6.13
CA SER A 123 -15.02 15.45 6.21
C SER A 123 -16.50 15.33 5.94
N LYS A 124 -17.32 15.43 7.00
CA LYS A 124 -18.76 15.64 6.89
C LYS A 124 -18.92 16.67 5.76
N LEU A 125 -19.47 16.27 4.62
CA LEU A 125 -19.62 17.21 3.51
C LEU A 125 -20.33 18.45 4.08
N PRO A 126 -19.89 19.67 3.74
CA PRO A 126 -20.43 20.88 4.34
C PRO A 126 -21.92 21.09 4.02
N PHE A 127 -22.48 20.29 3.11
CA PHE A 127 -23.87 20.28 2.74
C PHE A 127 -24.39 18.83 2.71
N SER A 128 -25.63 18.66 3.15
CA SER A 128 -26.40 17.42 3.05
C SER A 128 -27.06 17.27 1.68
N ALA A 129 -27.62 16.09 1.41
CA ALA A 129 -28.45 15.88 0.21
C ALA A 129 -29.68 16.81 0.20
N ASP A 130 -30.22 17.12 1.37
CA ASP A 130 -31.36 18.03 1.51
C ASP A 130 -30.97 19.47 1.20
N ASP A 131 -29.77 19.91 1.61
CA ASP A 131 -29.24 21.24 1.26
C ASP A 131 -29.05 21.40 -0.25
N PHE A 132 -28.57 20.34 -0.92
CA PHE A 132 -28.43 20.31 -2.37
C PHE A 132 -29.80 20.38 -3.07
N ASN A 133 -30.76 19.57 -2.64
CA ASN A 133 -32.10 19.56 -3.20
C ASN A 133 -32.80 20.91 -2.99
N ASN A 134 -32.72 21.48 -1.78
CA ASN A 134 -33.29 22.78 -1.47
C ASN A 134 -32.65 23.89 -2.30
N HIS A 135 -31.34 23.83 -2.56
CA HIS A 135 -30.69 24.79 -3.45
C HIS A 135 -31.29 24.69 -4.86
N PHE A 136 -31.33 23.51 -5.48
CA PHE A 136 -31.78 23.37 -6.87
C PHE A 136 -33.28 23.62 -7.07
N VAL A 137 -34.13 23.22 -6.13
CA VAL A 137 -35.57 23.48 -6.19
C VAL A 137 -35.87 24.97 -6.04
N ASN A 138 -35.08 25.69 -5.23
CA ASN A 138 -35.33 27.12 -4.95
C ASN A 138 -34.53 28.09 -5.84
N ILE A 139 -33.68 27.61 -6.76
CA ILE A 139 -32.98 28.48 -7.72
C ILE A 139 -33.96 29.38 -8.47
N CYS A 140 -35.08 28.84 -8.92
CA CYS A 140 -36.10 29.60 -9.68
C CYS A 140 -36.80 30.67 -8.82
N ASN A 141 -36.96 30.42 -7.51
CA ASN A 141 -37.64 31.35 -6.60
C ASN A 141 -36.77 32.58 -6.27
N ASN A 142 -35.44 32.41 -6.23
CA ASN A 142 -34.49 33.51 -5.97
C ASN A 142 -34.25 34.41 -7.18
N VAL A 143 -34.40 33.89 -8.40
CA VAL A 143 -34.29 34.69 -9.64
C VAL A 143 -35.47 35.65 -9.79
N ASN A 144 -36.68 35.24 -9.39
CA ASN A 144 -37.86 36.09 -9.47
C ASN A 144 -37.88 37.19 -8.40
N SER A 145 -37.37 36.90 -7.19
CA SER A 145 -37.34 37.87 -6.09
C SER A 145 -36.35 39.04 -6.32
N SER A 146 -35.40 38.90 -7.25
CA SER A 146 -34.43 39.96 -7.58
C SER A 146 -34.94 40.93 -8.65
N ASN A 147 -36.06 40.64 -9.31
CA ASN A 147 -36.60 41.46 -10.40
C ASN A 147 -37.72 42.42 -9.96
N ASP A 148 -38.17 42.37 -8.71
CA ASP A 148 -39.33 43.17 -8.23
C ASP A 148 -38.98 44.58 -7.75
N ASN A 149 -37.71 45.02 -7.81
CA ASN A 149 -37.28 46.33 -7.30
C ASN A 149 -36.96 47.42 -8.35
N VAL A 150 -37.34 47.24 -9.62
CA VAL A 150 -37.06 48.26 -10.67
C VAL A 150 -38.30 49.04 -11.13
N ASN A 151 -39.51 48.70 -10.68
CA ASN A 151 -40.74 49.32 -11.22
C ASN A 151 -41.57 50.11 -10.18
N SER A 152 -40.92 50.99 -9.43
CA SER A 152 -41.63 52.07 -8.72
C SER A 152 -40.81 53.34 -8.75
N SER A 153 -41.18 54.24 -9.67
CA SER A 153 -41.27 55.68 -9.50
C SER A 153 -41.32 56.37 -10.87
N ASN A 154 -42.51 56.67 -11.36
CA ASN A 154 -42.93 58.03 -11.72
C ASN A 154 -44.26 58.01 -12.50
N ASP A 155 -45.36 58.04 -11.76
CA ASP A 155 -46.55 58.77 -12.21
C ASP A 155 -46.63 60.06 -11.38
N ASN A 156 -46.54 61.20 -12.06
CA ASN A 156 -47.16 62.45 -11.61
C ASN A 156 -47.42 63.33 -12.86
N VAL A 157 -48.69 63.43 -13.30
CA VAL A 157 -49.55 64.63 -13.16
C VAL A 157 -49.10 65.76 -14.12
N ASN A 158 -49.87 66.30 -15.08
CA ASN A 158 -51.29 66.68 -15.04
C ASN A 158 -51.81 66.98 -16.47
N SER A 159 -53.12 66.82 -16.64
CA SER A 159 -53.93 67.39 -17.71
C SER A 159 -54.13 68.89 -17.50
N SER A 160 -54.11 69.71 -18.57
CA SER A 160 -54.97 70.90 -18.78
C SER A 160 -54.60 71.67 -20.06
N ASN A 161 -55.63 71.96 -20.87
CA ASN A 161 -55.94 73.13 -21.73
C ASN A 161 -54.77 73.84 -22.48
N ASP A 162 -54.81 74.16 -23.77
CA ASP A 162 -55.87 74.53 -24.74
C ASP A 162 -55.51 74.03 -26.15
#